data_AF-U1YCA8-F1
#
_entry.id   AF-U1YCA8-F1
#
_cell.length_a   1.000
_cell.length_b   1.000
_cell.length_c   1.000
_cell.angle_alpha   90.00
_cell.angle_beta   90.00
_cell.angle_gamma   90.00
#
_symmetry.space_group_name_H-M   'P 1'
#
loop_
_entity.id
_entity.type
_entity.pdbx_description
1 polymer ?
#
loop_
_entity_poly.entity_id
_entity_poly.type
_entity_poly.pdbx_seq_one_letter_code
_entity_poly.pdbx_strand_id
1 'polypeptide(L)' 'MKCYVCKATDSISLPMYLDKNKRLLSELELKAFRVLHPRAAYIQFEKVMVCGICKFEMEARKAE' A
#
# COMPACT_ATOMS: atom_id res chain seq x y z
N MET A 1 16.09 -0.09 -0.40
CA MET A 1 15.06 0.55 -1.26
C MET A 1 14.54 1.80 -0.56
N LYS A 2 14.22 2.87 -1.29
CA LYS A 2 13.67 4.11 -0.70
C LYS A 2 12.17 3.96 -0.46
N CYS A 3 11.67 4.48 0.65
CA CYS A 3 10.24 4.56 0.94
C CYS A 3 9.53 5.37 -0.15
N TYR A 4 8.40 4.88 -0.66
CA TYR A 4 7.60 5.59 -1.65
C TYR A 4 7.06 6.93 -1.13
N VAL A 5 6.70 6.99 0.16
CA VAL A 5 6.07 8.15 0.80
C VAL A 5 7.10 9.24 1.14
N CYS A 6 8.03 8.95 2.06
CA CYS A 6 8.98 9.94 2.57
C CYS A 6 10.33 9.97 1.84
N LYS A 7 10.56 9.04 0.89
CA LYS A 7 11.84 8.85 0.16
C LYS A 7 13.06 8.51 1.02
N ALA A 8 12.88 8.36 2.34
CA ALA A 8 13.92 7.93 3.25
C ALA A 8 14.28 6.45 3.04
N THR A 9 15.47 6.07 3.51
CA THR A 9 15.91 4.68 3.57
C THR A 9 15.74 4.21 5.00
N ASP A 10 15.08 3.07 5.17
CA ASP A 10 14.80 2.46 6.47
C ASP A 10 15.29 1.01 6.42
N SER A 11 15.81 0.50 7.54
CA SER A 11 16.14 -0.91 7.73
C SER A 11 14.89 -1.79 7.64
N ILE A 12 13.71 -1.23 7.94
CA ILE A 12 12.42 -1.90 7.77
C ILE A 12 11.69 -1.29 6.59
N SER A 13 11.49 -2.10 5.54
CA SER A 13 10.65 -1.72 4.41
C SER A 13 9.67 -2.84 4.10
N LEU A 14 8.41 -2.47 3.94
CA LEU A 14 7.29 -3.39 3.73
C LEU A 14 6.66 -3.13 2.36
N PRO A 15 6.29 -4.18 1.61
CA PRO A 15 5.62 -4.00 0.34
C PRO A 15 4.18 -3.51 0.55
N MET A 16 3.76 -2.55 -0.27
CA MET A 16 2.38 -2.09 -0.40
C MET A 16 2.00 -2.01 -1.87
N TYR A 17 0.70 -1.90 -2.14
CA TYR A 17 0.15 -1.87 -3.48
C TYR A 17 -0.49 -0.51 -3.75
N LEU A 18 -0.04 0.16 -4.79
CA LEU A 18 -0.55 1.45 -5.22
C LEU A 18 -1.59 1.24 -6.32
N ASP A 19 -2.78 1.81 -6.14
CA ASP A 19 -3.80 1.87 -7.20
C ASP A 19 -3.55 3.07 -8.14
N LYS A 20 -4.32 3.13 -9.24
CA LYS A 20 -4.30 4.27 -10.19
C LYS A 20 -4.63 5.63 -9.56
N ASN A 21 -5.30 5.66 -8.42
CA ASN A 21 -5.67 6.86 -7.69
C ASN A 21 -4.62 7.23 -6.62
N LYS A 22 -3.45 6.59 -6.64
CA LYS A 22 -2.36 6.76 -5.66
C LYS A 22 -2.75 6.37 -4.23
N ARG A 23 -3.76 5.52 -4.07
CA ARG A 23 -4.12 4.91 -2.78
C ARG A 23 -3.22 3.72 -2.53
N LEU A 24 -2.60 3.72 -1.35
CA LEU A 24 -1.80 2.60 -0.86
C LEU A 24 -2.70 1.60 -0.13
N LEU A 25 -2.61 0.35 -0.57
CA LEU A 25 -3.33 -0.79 -0.05
C LEU A 25 -2.31 -1.77 0.54
N SER A 26 -2.62 -2.29 1.72
CA SER A 26 -1.98 -3.49 2.24
C SER A 26 -2.35 -4.71 1.38
N GLU A 27 -1.62 -5.80 1.57
CA GLU A 27 -1.93 -7.07 0.90
C GLU A 27 -3.36 -7.57 1.23
N LEU A 28 -3.78 -7.43 2.49
CA LEU A 28 -5.13 -7.77 2.94
C LEU A 28 -6.18 -6.93 2.23
N GLU A 29 -5.97 -5.61 2.14
CA GLU A 29 -6.88 -4.70 1.44
C GLU A 29 -6.94 -4.98 -0.06
N LEU A 30 -5.80 -5.29 -0.70
CA LEU A 30 -5.78 -5.69 -2.11
C LEU A 30 -6.56 -6.99 -2.32
N LYS A 31 -6.39 -7.97 -1.44
CA LYS A 31 -7.13 -9.24 -1.50
C LYS A 31 -8.62 -9.00 -1.33
N ALA A 32 -9.02 -8.20 -0.35
CA ALA A 32 -10.42 -7.81 -0.14
C ALA A 32 -10.99 -7.08 -1.37
N PHE A 33 -10.25 -6.13 -1.94
CA PHE A 33 -10.66 -5.41 -3.15
C PHE A 33 -10.93 -6.37 -4.33
N ARG A 34 -10.04 -7.34 -4.56
CA ARG A 34 -10.21 -8.33 -5.64
C ARG A 34 -11.42 -9.23 -5.45
N VAL A 35 -11.75 -9.57 -4.19
CA VAL A 35 -12.94 -10.37 -3.86
C VAL A 35 -14.22 -9.55 -4.08
N LEU A 36 -14.24 -8.29 -3.65
CA LEU A 36 -15.40 -7.40 -3.76
C LEU A 36 -15.63 -6.92 -5.21
N HIS A 37 -14.58 -6.84 -6.02
CA HIS A 37 -14.64 -6.36 -7.40
C HIS A 37 -14.05 -7.38 -8.39
N PRO A 38 -14.68 -8.56 -8.57
CA PRO A 38 -14.15 -9.61 -9.44
C PRO A 38 -14.06 -9.16 -10.91
N ARG A 39 -14.94 -8.25 -11.35
CA ARG A 39 -14.90 -7.66 -12.70
C ARG A 39 -13.74 -6.66 -12.89
N ALA A 40 -13.09 -6.22 -11.81
CA ALA A 40 -11.98 -5.30 -11.83
C ALA A 40 -10.61 -6.01 -11.84
N ALA A 41 -10.57 -7.30 -12.24
CA ALA A 41 -9.34 -8.08 -12.30
C ALA A 41 -8.25 -7.47 -13.21
N TYR A 42 -8.65 -6.63 -14.18
CA TYR A 42 -7.73 -5.91 -15.07
C TYR A 42 -7.09 -4.66 -14.43
N ILE A 43 -7.55 -4.23 -13.25
CA ILE A 43 -6.96 -3.09 -12.56
C ILE A 43 -5.55 -3.48 -12.10
N GLN A 44 -4.56 -2.77 -12.64
CA GLN A 44 -3.17 -2.94 -12.27
C GLN A 44 -2.89 -2.22 -10.95
N PHE A 45 -2.12 -2.88 -10.09
CA PHE A 45 -1.60 -2.33 -8.86
C PHE A 45 -0.08 -2.35 -8.92
N GLU A 46 0.56 -1.22 -8.66
CA GLU A 46 2.01 -1.13 -8.62
C GLU A 46 2.51 -1.54 -7.22
N LYS A 47 3.46 -2.46 -7.16
CA LYS A 47 4.08 -2.86 -5.89
C LYS A 47 5.17 -1.85 -5.54
N VAL A 48 4.97 -1.13 -4.43
CA VAL A 48 5.93 -0.14 -3.92
C VAL A 48 6.42 -0.52 -2.52
N MET A 49 7.55 0.03 -2.08
CA MET A 49 8.07 -0.18 -0.74
C MET A 49 7.79 1.02 0.15
N VAL A 50 7.30 0.78 1.36
CA VAL A 50 7.04 1.82 2.36
C VAL A 50 7.83 1.50 3.63
N CYS A 51 8.41 2.51 4.28
CA CYS A 51 9.14 2.31 5.53
C CYS A 51 8.19 1.97 6.69
N GLY A 52 8.74 1.43 7.78
CA GLY A 52 7.95 1.06 8.96
C GLY A 52 7.17 2.24 9.54
N ILE A 53 7.80 3.41 9.61
CA ILE A 53 7.21 4.64 10.15
C ILE A 53 6.00 5.08 9.33
N CYS A 54 6.17 5.26 8.01
CA CYS A 54 5.07 5.70 7.16
C CYS A 54 3.93 4.69 7.14
N LYS A 55 4.21 3.39 7.21
CA LYS A 55 3.15 2.38 7.32
C LYS A 55 2.36 2.56 8.62
N PHE A 56 3.04 2.72 9.74
CA PHE A 56 2.41 2.92 11.04
C PHE A 56 1.53 4.17 11.07
N GLU A 57 2.02 5.30 10.57
CA GLU A 57 1.23 6.55 10.49
C GLU A 57 0.00 6.39 9.60
N MET A 58 0.10 5.63 8.51
CA MET A 58 -1.04 5.37 7.64
C MET A 58 -2.09 4.48 8.29
N GLU A 59 -1.68 3.48 9.09
CA GLU A 59 -2.60 2.62 9.84
C GLU A 59 -3.28 3.38 10.98
N ALA A 60 -2.55 4.26 11.68
CA ALA A 60 -3.09 5.11 12.73
C ALA A 60 -4.22 6.01 12.22
N ARG A 61 -4.03 6.69 11.08
CA ARG A 61 -5.05 7.57 10.47
C ARG A 61 -6.31 6.85 9.97
N LYS A 62 -6.25 5.53 9.80
CA LYS A 62 -7.40 4.71 9.37
C LYS A 62 -8.23 4.20 10.55
N ALA A 63 -7.66 4.24 11.76
CA ALA A 63 -8.33 3.81 12.99
C ALA A 63 -9.09 4.95 13.69
N GLU A 64 -8.87 6.19 13.27
CA GLU A 64 -9.64 7.39 13.62
C GLU A 64 -10.87 7.55 12.72
#